data_AF-A0A8C9H1Y1-F1
#
_entry.id   AF-A0A8C9H1Y1-F1
#
_cell.length_a   1.000
_cell.length_b   1.000
_cell.length_c   1.000
_cell.angle_alpha   90.00
_cell.angle_beta   90.00
_cell.angle_gamma   90.00
#
_symmetry.space_group_name_H-M   'P 1'
#
loop_
_entity.id
_entity.type
_entity.pdbx_description
1 polymer ?
#
loop_
_entity_poly.entity_id
_entity_poly.type
_entity_poly.pdbx_seq_one_letter_code
_entity_poly.pdbx_strand_id
1 'polypeptide(L)'
;MTKSAHSLARINKNKENLDNNKNKNKDLKNDNPINKTEEDSNSNNNNTSSNVLTLENVLQVANPNSEDKKVKNKLILKKNKNNDSSSIITKNEMRIITIPKHRISSIKKNWFELIKPIVTHLKLEIRMNKDKVEVRTCKFTEDKNNLQKASDYIKAYLLGFCIEDSLALLRIEDLYIESFEIKDVKILKGDHLSRCIGRICGSNGATKFAIENATKTRIVIAGTKIHILGSFNNIKMARHSICSLIIGSTQGKIFNK
;
A
#
# COMPACT_ATOMS: atom_id res chain seq x y z
N MET A 1 72.53 5.62 37.73
CA MET A 1 72.92 6.09 36.38
C MET A 1 71.87 5.59 35.40
N THR A 2 70.81 6.38 35.12
CA THR A 2 70.56 7.10 33.84
C THR A 2 70.30 6.14 32.66
N LYS A 3 69.19 6.09 31.91
CA LYS A 3 68.12 7.04 31.52
C LYS A 3 66.95 6.20 30.95
N SER A 4 65.72 6.29 31.49
CA SER A 4 64.54 6.94 30.88
C SER A 4 64.73 7.52 29.47
N ALA A 5 64.00 6.98 28.47
CA ALA A 5 63.30 7.68 27.38
C ALA A 5 63.07 6.75 26.18
N HIS A 6 61.94 6.02 26.14
CA HIS A 6 61.36 5.58 24.87
C HIS A 6 59.86 5.24 24.95
N SER A 7 59.04 6.17 25.44
CA SER A 7 57.58 6.00 25.52
C SER A 7 56.75 7.20 25.03
N LEU A 8 57.23 7.99 24.07
CA LEU A 8 56.50 9.16 23.55
C LEU A 8 56.54 9.32 22.02
N ALA A 9 56.01 8.36 21.28
CA ALA A 9 55.76 8.54 19.84
C ALA A 9 54.63 7.65 19.31
N ARG A 10 53.39 7.85 19.78
CA ARG A 10 52.20 7.26 19.11
C ARG A 10 50.85 7.94 19.39
N ILE A 11 50.85 9.25 19.59
CA ILE A 11 49.62 10.05 19.70
C ILE A 11 49.85 11.36 18.95
N ASN A 12 49.47 11.41 17.67
CA ASN A 12 49.06 12.62 16.92
C ASN A 12 49.12 12.38 15.41
N LYS A 13 48.02 11.86 14.83
CA LYS A 13 47.79 11.97 13.38
C LYS A 13 46.32 11.98 12.94
N ASN A 14 45.37 12.28 13.83
CA ASN A 14 43.94 12.26 13.51
C ASN A 14 43.17 13.51 14.01
N LYS A 15 43.77 14.71 13.87
CA LYS A 15 43.12 15.98 14.28
C LYS A 15 43.27 17.14 13.28
N GLU A 16 43.43 16.88 11.99
CA GLU A 16 43.56 17.93 10.97
C GLU A 16 42.46 17.97 9.89
N ASN A 17 41.31 17.30 10.08
CA ASN A 17 40.25 17.28 9.07
C ASN A 17 38.89 17.77 9.59
N LEU A 18 38.82 18.96 10.22
CA LEU A 18 37.50 19.51 10.57
C LEU A 18 37.31 21.03 10.53
N ASP A 19 38.33 21.85 10.29
CA ASP A 19 38.13 23.31 10.24
C ASP A 19 38.68 23.89 8.94
N ASN A 20 37.88 23.89 7.87
CA ASN A 20 38.06 24.76 6.69
C ASN A 20 36.88 24.64 5.70
N ASN A 21 35.68 25.09 6.10
CA ASN A 21 34.74 25.67 5.12
C ASN A 21 33.64 26.51 5.79
N LYS A 22 34.03 27.68 6.30
CA LYS A 22 33.11 28.79 6.56
C LYS A 22 33.75 30.08 6.07
N ASN A 23 33.02 30.77 5.21
CA ASN A 23 33.09 32.18 4.85
C ASN A 23 34.25 32.63 3.94
N LYS A 24 33.93 32.83 2.65
CA LYS A 24 34.27 34.04 1.86
C LYS A 24 33.59 33.97 0.48
N ASN A 25 32.50 34.70 0.30
CA ASN A 25 32.45 35.87 -0.59
C ASN A 25 31.01 36.28 -0.93
N LYS A 26 30.82 37.58 -0.78
CA LYS A 26 29.66 38.41 -1.04
C LYS A 26 29.86 39.08 -2.41
N ASP A 27 28.73 39.48 -2.99
CA ASP A 27 28.54 40.59 -3.94
C ASP A 27 29.07 40.44 -5.38
N LEU A 28 28.13 40.43 -6.33
CA LEU A 28 28.18 41.15 -7.62
C LEU A 28 26.77 41.18 -8.22
N LYS A 29 26.19 42.39 -8.25
CA LYS A 29 25.05 42.81 -9.10
C LYS A 29 25.60 43.25 -10.46
N ASN A 30 24.80 43.09 -11.52
CA ASN A 30 24.47 44.11 -12.55
C ASN A 30 23.63 43.49 -13.70
N ASP A 31 22.39 43.98 -13.86
CA ASP A 31 21.79 44.69 -15.01
C ASP A 31 22.33 44.35 -16.43
N ASN A 32 21.57 44.27 -17.55
CA ASN A 32 20.22 44.69 -17.95
C ASN A 32 19.88 44.07 -19.36
N PRO A 33 18.70 44.33 -19.98
CA PRO A 33 17.95 43.40 -20.84
C PRO A 33 17.86 43.81 -22.33
N ILE A 34 17.26 42.95 -23.19
CA ILE A 34 16.71 43.35 -24.50
C ILE A 34 15.37 42.63 -24.80
N ASN A 35 14.36 43.48 -25.03
CA ASN A 35 12.99 43.30 -25.57
C ASN A 35 12.91 42.47 -26.88
N LYS A 36 11.78 41.90 -27.30
CA LYS A 36 10.46 42.47 -27.72
C LYS A 36 9.54 41.26 -27.97
N THR A 37 8.22 41.25 -27.86
CA THR A 37 7.15 42.25 -28.06
C THR A 37 5.86 41.55 -27.60
N GLU A 38 4.94 42.25 -26.93
CA GLU A 38 3.47 42.12 -27.07
C GLU A 38 2.76 42.98 -26.00
N GLU A 39 2.31 44.16 -26.43
CA GLU A 39 1.14 44.87 -25.90
C GLU A 39 0.02 44.54 -26.92
N ASP A 40 -1.25 44.24 -26.57
CA ASP A 40 -2.22 45.16 -25.99
C ASP A 40 -3.52 44.46 -25.51
N SER A 41 -4.11 45.04 -24.46
CA SER A 41 -5.55 45.20 -24.16
C SER A 41 -6.56 44.02 -24.21
N ASN A 42 -6.90 43.56 -23.00
CA ASN A 42 -8.24 43.44 -22.39
C ASN A 42 -9.50 43.76 -23.24
N SER A 43 -10.42 42.77 -23.38
CA SER A 43 -11.88 42.97 -23.20
C SER A 43 -12.60 41.64 -22.97
N ASN A 44 -13.50 41.67 -21.98
CA ASN A 44 -14.28 40.58 -21.43
C ASN A 44 -15.51 40.21 -22.28
N ASN A 45 -15.88 38.92 -22.13
CA ASN A 45 -17.21 38.30 -22.16
C ASN A 45 -18.04 38.32 -23.46
N ASN A 46 -18.38 37.11 -23.95
CA ASN A 46 -19.74 36.55 -23.79
C ASN A 46 -19.84 35.09 -24.24
N ASN A 47 -20.52 34.29 -23.40
CA ASN A 47 -21.29 33.07 -23.70
C ASN A 47 -20.53 31.78 -24.05
N THR A 48 -20.25 31.03 -22.99
CA THR A 48 -19.86 29.62 -22.97
C THR A 48 -21.05 28.72 -23.28
N SER A 49 -21.08 28.15 -24.48
CA SER A 49 -21.76 26.88 -24.73
C SER A 49 -20.98 26.06 -25.75
N SER A 50 -20.53 24.89 -25.27
CA SER A 50 -20.19 23.65 -25.98
C SER A 50 -19.04 23.65 -26.99
N ASN A 51 -17.96 22.94 -26.64
CA ASN A 51 -17.17 22.14 -27.59
C ASN A 51 -16.66 20.87 -26.88
N VAL A 52 -17.56 19.91 -26.68
CA VAL A 52 -17.20 18.51 -26.40
C VAL A 52 -17.33 17.76 -27.72
N LEU A 53 -16.25 17.13 -28.17
CA LEU A 53 -16.22 16.31 -29.38
C LEU A 53 -16.85 14.95 -29.10
N THR A 54 -18.10 14.74 -29.52
CA THR A 54 -18.76 13.43 -29.58
C THR A 54 -18.59 12.82 -30.97
N LEU A 55 -18.49 11.49 -31.04
CA LEU A 55 -18.31 10.72 -32.29
C LEU A 55 -19.41 11.00 -33.34
N GLU A 56 -20.60 11.43 -32.90
CA GLU A 56 -21.70 11.88 -33.78
C GLU A 56 -21.34 13.07 -34.68
N ASN A 57 -20.46 13.98 -34.25
CA ASN A 57 -20.20 15.24 -34.97
C ASN A 57 -19.21 15.10 -36.13
N VAL A 58 -18.54 13.95 -36.28
CA VAL A 58 -17.52 13.71 -37.32
C VAL A 58 -18.14 13.18 -38.62
N LEU A 59 -19.37 12.68 -38.60
CA LEU A 59 -19.97 11.91 -39.71
C LEU A 59 -21.02 12.67 -40.55
N GLN A 60 -21.22 13.98 -40.37
CA GLN A 60 -22.19 14.76 -41.16
C GLN A 60 -21.57 15.97 -41.84
N VAL A 61 -20.74 15.74 -42.86
CA VAL A 61 -20.52 16.70 -43.94
C VAL A 61 -20.51 15.94 -45.27
N ALA A 62 -21.69 15.78 -45.87
CA ALA A 62 -21.83 15.41 -47.27
C ALA A 62 -23.12 16.03 -47.86
N ASN A 63 -22.91 17.16 -48.55
CA ASN A 63 -23.75 17.86 -49.52
C ASN A 63 -25.09 18.54 -49.12
N PRO A 64 -25.28 19.81 -49.53
CA PRO A 64 -26.52 20.57 -49.38
C PRO A 64 -27.43 20.36 -50.59
N ASN A 65 -28.75 20.28 -50.40
CA ASN A 65 -29.77 20.88 -51.28
C ASN A 65 -31.19 20.55 -50.79
N SER A 66 -32.09 21.52 -50.97
CA SER A 66 -33.54 21.55 -50.76
C SER A 66 -34.06 21.93 -49.36
N GLU A 67 -34.73 23.08 -49.35
CA GLU A 67 -35.55 23.65 -48.27
C GLU A 67 -36.90 22.93 -48.15
N ASP A 68 -37.48 23.03 -46.95
CA ASP A 68 -38.92 23.09 -46.64
C ASP A 68 -39.81 21.85 -46.81
N LYS A 69 -40.15 21.20 -45.67
CA LYS A 69 -41.47 21.36 -44.99
C LYS A 69 -41.67 20.35 -43.85
N LYS A 70 -42.20 20.87 -42.73
CA LYS A 70 -42.81 20.13 -41.62
C LYS A 70 -43.87 19.14 -42.13
N VAL A 71 -44.02 17.98 -41.46
CA VAL A 71 -45.29 17.50 -40.87
C VAL A 71 -45.14 16.11 -40.19
N LYS A 72 -45.52 16.10 -38.91
CA LYS A 72 -46.19 15.06 -38.08
C LYS A 72 -45.83 13.57 -38.23
N ASN A 73 -45.61 12.88 -37.11
CA ASN A 73 -46.65 12.06 -36.45
C ASN A 73 -46.10 11.28 -35.26
N LYS A 74 -46.87 11.32 -34.16
CA LYS A 74 -46.65 10.63 -32.90
C LYS A 74 -47.24 9.22 -33.01
N LEU A 75 -46.39 8.20 -33.12
CA LEU A 75 -46.76 6.80 -32.88
C LEU A 75 -46.17 6.38 -31.53
N ILE A 76 -47.01 6.38 -30.49
CA ILE A 76 -46.68 5.73 -29.22
C ILE A 76 -47.08 4.26 -29.37
N LEU A 77 -46.09 3.38 -29.61
CA LEU A 77 -46.25 1.95 -29.38
C LEU A 77 -45.62 1.60 -28.03
N LYS A 78 -46.48 1.17 -27.10
CA LYS A 78 -46.15 0.62 -25.78
C LYS A 78 -45.19 -0.58 -25.94
N LYS A 79 -44.11 -0.63 -25.16
CA LYS A 79 -43.45 -1.92 -24.86
C LYS A 79 -43.12 -2.01 -23.37
N ASN A 80 -43.71 -3.04 -22.75
CA ASN A 80 -43.53 -3.46 -21.37
C ASN A 80 -42.04 -3.51 -20.99
N LYS A 81 -41.69 -2.84 -19.89
CA LYS A 81 -40.48 -3.20 -19.14
C LYS A 81 -40.82 -4.44 -18.32
N ASN A 82 -40.35 -5.58 -18.79
CA ASN A 82 -40.18 -6.75 -17.96
C ASN A 82 -39.20 -6.41 -16.84
N ASN A 83 -39.53 -6.86 -15.64
CA ASN A 83 -38.70 -6.73 -14.46
C ASN A 83 -37.44 -7.59 -14.61
N ASP A 84 -36.37 -7.00 -15.13
CA ASP A 84 -35.04 -7.59 -15.05
C ASP A 84 -34.41 -7.23 -13.71
N SER A 85 -34.49 -8.18 -12.78
CA SER A 85 -33.79 -8.20 -11.50
C SER A 85 -32.27 -8.40 -11.70
N SER A 86 -31.61 -7.46 -12.39
CA SER A 86 -30.16 -7.46 -12.62
C SER A 86 -29.54 -6.06 -12.57
N SER A 87 -30.21 -5.10 -11.90
CA SER A 87 -29.73 -3.73 -11.72
C SER A 87 -29.30 -3.42 -10.27
N ILE A 88 -28.58 -4.35 -9.63
CA ILE A 88 -27.96 -4.12 -8.30
C ILE A 88 -26.49 -3.67 -8.42
N ILE A 89 -25.90 -3.71 -9.63
CA ILE A 89 -24.45 -3.48 -9.84
C ILE A 89 -24.05 -1.98 -9.81
N THR A 90 -24.99 -1.04 -9.68
CA THR A 90 -24.70 0.42 -9.72
C THR A 90 -24.75 1.11 -8.36
N LYS A 91 -24.38 0.44 -7.26
CA LYS A 91 -23.95 1.16 -6.05
C LYS A 91 -22.43 1.16 -6.00
N ASN A 92 -21.83 2.34 -6.15
CA ASN A 92 -20.41 2.54 -5.88
C ASN A 92 -20.12 2.13 -4.44
N GLU A 93 -19.55 0.94 -4.25
CA GLU A 93 -19.17 0.46 -2.94
C GLU A 93 -17.80 1.03 -2.59
N MET A 94 -17.69 1.50 -1.36
CA MET A 94 -16.44 2.04 -0.83
C MET A 94 -16.09 1.36 0.47
N ARG A 95 -14.80 1.11 0.66
CA ARG A 95 -14.26 0.57 1.90
C ARG A 95 -13.14 1.45 2.41
N ILE A 96 -13.26 1.83 3.68
CA ILE A 96 -12.29 2.68 4.36
C ILE A 96 -11.48 1.81 5.31
N ILE A 97 -10.16 1.89 5.20
CA ILE A 97 -9.21 1.15 6.03
C ILE A 97 -8.41 2.18 6.81
N THR A 98 -8.40 2.03 8.14
CA THR A 98 -7.67 2.94 9.03
C THR A 98 -6.23 2.47 9.20
N ILE A 99 -5.28 3.39 9.06
CA ILE A 99 -3.85 3.10 9.14
C ILE A 99 -3.34 3.35 10.57
N PRO A 100 -2.62 2.40 11.19
CA PRO A 100 -1.89 2.65 12.43
C PRO A 100 -0.79 3.70 12.25
N LYS A 101 -0.67 4.64 13.20
CA LYS A 101 0.29 5.76 13.13
C LYS A 101 1.73 5.33 12.83
N HIS A 102 2.18 4.22 13.41
CA HIS A 102 3.54 3.69 13.23
C HIS A 102 3.83 3.15 11.81
N ARG A 103 2.81 2.90 10.98
CA ARG A 103 2.97 2.37 9.61
C ARG A 103 2.79 3.43 8.51
N ILE A 104 2.31 4.62 8.84
CA ILE A 104 2.05 5.69 7.85
C ILE A 104 3.30 6.00 7.01
N SER A 105 4.48 6.06 7.63
CA SER A 105 5.73 6.35 6.92
C SER A 105 6.11 5.25 5.92
N SER A 106 5.80 3.98 6.21
CA SER A 106 6.11 2.85 5.33
C SER A 106 5.23 2.87 4.09
N ILE A 107 3.94 3.12 4.27
CA ILE A 107 2.96 3.20 3.17
C ILE A 107 3.32 4.32 2.22
N LYS A 108 3.68 5.51 2.73
CA LYS A 108 4.05 6.64 1.87
C LYS A 108 5.29 6.37 1.02
N LYS A 109 6.25 5.60 1.54
CA LYS A 109 7.47 5.22 0.80
C LYS A 109 7.18 4.21 -0.30
N ASN A 110 6.41 3.17 0.00
CA ASN A 110 6.10 2.09 -0.94
C ASN A 110 4.72 2.24 -1.61
N TRP A 111 4.19 3.47 -1.67
CA TRP A 111 2.81 3.72 -2.10
C TRP A 111 2.53 3.22 -3.52
N PHE A 112 3.44 3.51 -4.45
CA PHE A 112 3.31 3.10 -5.85
C PHE A 112 3.31 1.57 -6.01
N GLU A 113 4.15 0.88 -5.27
CA GLU A 113 4.29 -0.57 -5.33
C GLU A 113 3.05 -1.27 -4.77
N LEU A 114 2.44 -0.71 -3.71
CA LEU A 114 1.21 -1.21 -3.10
C LEU A 114 -0.02 -1.03 -4.01
N ILE A 115 -0.15 0.12 -4.68
CA ILE A 115 -1.33 0.42 -5.51
C ILE A 115 -1.29 -0.36 -6.83
N LYS A 116 -0.10 -0.51 -7.42
CA LYS A 116 0.08 -1.12 -8.75
C LYS A 116 -0.74 -2.41 -8.90
N PRO A 117 -0.58 -3.46 -8.07
CA PRO A 117 -1.33 -4.70 -8.24
C PRO A 117 -2.84 -4.52 -8.07
N ILE A 118 -3.29 -3.59 -7.23
CA ILE A 118 -4.71 -3.36 -6.99
C ILE A 118 -5.38 -2.73 -8.21
N VAL A 119 -4.72 -1.75 -8.84
CA VAL A 119 -5.26 -1.09 -10.03
C VAL A 119 -5.18 -2.00 -11.26
N THR A 120 -4.07 -2.72 -11.47
CA THR A 120 -3.92 -3.57 -12.66
C THR A 120 -4.72 -4.86 -12.59
N HIS A 121 -4.79 -5.54 -11.44
CA HIS A 121 -5.46 -6.84 -11.36
C HIS A 121 -6.93 -6.71 -10.96
N LEU A 122 -7.25 -5.83 -10.01
CA LEU A 122 -8.61 -5.74 -9.46
C LEU A 122 -9.43 -4.60 -10.10
N LYS A 123 -8.80 -3.71 -10.87
CA LYS A 123 -9.44 -2.54 -11.52
C LYS A 123 -10.25 -1.74 -10.49
N LEU A 124 -9.60 -1.36 -9.39
CA LEU A 124 -10.20 -0.56 -8.30
C LEU A 124 -9.55 0.83 -8.22
N GLU A 125 -10.32 1.80 -7.77
CA GLU A 125 -9.80 3.14 -7.46
C GLU A 125 -9.35 3.21 -6.00
N ILE A 126 -8.17 3.78 -5.75
CA ILE A 126 -7.64 3.94 -4.41
C ILE A 126 -7.27 5.39 -4.16
N ARG A 127 -7.67 5.89 -2.99
CA ARG A 127 -7.27 7.20 -2.50
C ARG A 127 -6.70 7.07 -1.09
N MET A 128 -5.56 7.69 -0.85
CA MET A 128 -5.04 7.86 0.51
C MET A 128 -5.38 9.26 1.02
N ASN A 129 -6.07 9.30 2.15
CA ASN A 129 -6.11 10.46 3.04
C ASN A 129 -5.07 10.24 4.16
N LYS A 130 -4.72 11.27 4.94
CA LYS A 130 -3.60 11.25 5.91
C LYS A 130 -3.47 9.94 6.70
N ASP A 131 -4.59 9.46 7.28
CA ASP A 131 -4.63 8.27 8.14
C ASP A 131 -5.58 7.17 7.62
N LYS A 132 -6.19 7.36 6.44
CA LYS A 132 -7.25 6.48 5.92
C LYS A 132 -6.98 6.15 4.46
N VAL A 133 -7.09 4.87 4.10
CA VAL A 133 -7.11 4.43 2.69
C VAL A 133 -8.54 4.13 2.30
N GLU A 134 -9.00 4.78 1.24
CA GLU A 134 -10.32 4.61 0.64
C GLU A 134 -10.15 3.78 -0.64
N VAL A 135 -10.80 2.61 -0.69
CA VAL A 135 -10.88 1.78 -1.89
C VAL A 135 -12.30 1.89 -2.43
N ARG A 136 -12.44 2.18 -3.72
CA ARG A 136 -13.71 2.37 -4.41
C ARG A 136 -13.80 1.46 -5.63
N THR A 137 -15.00 0.91 -5.86
CA THR A 137 -15.31 0.19 -7.11
C THR A 137 -15.50 1.18 -8.25
N CYS A 138 -15.05 0.82 -9.45
CA CYS A 138 -15.28 1.60 -10.66
C CYS A 138 -16.10 0.78 -11.68
N LYS A 139 -16.48 1.39 -12.80
CA LYS A 139 -17.29 0.73 -13.84
C LYS A 139 -16.58 -0.48 -14.49
N PHE A 140 -15.26 -0.56 -14.36
CA PHE A 140 -14.45 -1.64 -14.92
C PHE A 140 -14.24 -2.80 -13.94
N THR A 141 -14.69 -2.67 -12.68
CA THR A 141 -14.59 -3.73 -11.70
C THR A 141 -15.59 -4.83 -12.04
N GLU A 142 -15.10 -6.05 -12.27
CA GLU A 142 -15.93 -7.20 -12.65
C GLU A 142 -16.66 -7.78 -11.43
N ASP A 143 -15.95 -7.95 -10.30
CA ASP A 143 -16.47 -8.61 -9.11
C ASP A 143 -16.48 -7.73 -7.86
N LYS A 144 -17.55 -7.83 -7.07
CA LYS A 144 -17.64 -7.21 -5.74
C LYS A 144 -16.63 -7.79 -4.74
N ASN A 145 -16.27 -9.06 -4.89
CA ASN A 145 -15.28 -9.73 -4.03
C ASN A 145 -13.88 -9.10 -4.14
N ASN A 146 -13.58 -8.42 -5.24
CA ASN A 146 -12.32 -7.72 -5.43
C ASN A 146 -12.10 -6.61 -4.39
N LEU A 147 -13.18 -5.94 -3.97
CA LEU A 147 -13.10 -4.92 -2.91
C LEU A 147 -12.64 -5.53 -1.57
N GLN A 148 -13.10 -6.75 -1.26
CA GLN A 148 -12.72 -7.46 -0.05
C GLN A 148 -11.26 -7.95 -0.13
N LYS A 149 -10.85 -8.54 -1.26
CA LYS A 149 -9.45 -8.94 -1.51
C LYS A 149 -8.48 -7.76 -1.40
N ALA A 150 -8.82 -6.60 -1.98
CA ALA A 150 -8.01 -5.39 -1.85
C ALA A 150 -7.95 -4.88 -0.40
N SER A 151 -9.06 -4.95 0.34
CA SER A 151 -9.09 -4.62 1.76
C SER A 151 -8.14 -5.51 2.57
N ASP A 152 -8.17 -6.81 2.32
CA ASP A 152 -7.37 -7.77 3.08
C ASP A 152 -5.89 -7.71 2.70
N TYR A 153 -5.57 -7.45 1.43
CA TYR A 153 -4.22 -7.12 0.97
C TYR A 153 -3.62 -5.91 1.70
N ILE A 154 -4.36 -4.79 1.77
CA ILE A 154 -3.90 -3.59 2.48
C ILE A 154 -3.75 -3.89 3.98
N LYS A 155 -4.72 -4.58 4.59
CA LYS A 155 -4.65 -4.96 6.01
C LYS A 155 -3.43 -5.85 6.30
N ALA A 156 -3.10 -6.80 5.43
CA ALA A 156 -1.91 -7.64 5.57
C ALA A 156 -0.64 -6.79 5.67
N TYR A 157 -0.48 -5.83 4.75
CA TYR A 157 0.65 -4.90 4.78
C TYR A 157 0.67 -4.04 6.06
N LEU A 158 -0.50 -3.62 6.55
CA LEU A 158 -0.62 -2.86 7.80
C LEU A 158 -0.20 -3.68 9.03
N LEU A 159 -0.48 -4.99 9.04
CA LEU A 159 -0.04 -5.91 10.11
C LEU A 159 1.47 -6.16 10.10
N GLY A 160 2.17 -5.76 9.03
CA GLY A 160 3.64 -5.82 8.93
C GLY A 160 4.16 -6.91 8.00
N PHE A 161 3.31 -7.54 7.18
CA PHE A 161 3.75 -8.42 6.11
C PHE A 161 4.45 -7.63 5.00
N CYS A 162 5.36 -8.30 4.28
CA CYS A 162 6.00 -7.77 3.09
C CYS A 162 4.98 -7.60 1.95
N ILE A 163 5.33 -6.79 0.95
CA ILE A 163 4.43 -6.50 -0.18
C ILE A 163 4.23 -7.75 -1.04
N GLU A 164 5.30 -8.50 -1.22
CA GLU A 164 5.36 -9.76 -1.98
C GLU A 164 4.51 -10.84 -1.31
N ASP A 165 4.60 -10.97 0.02
CA ASP A 165 3.79 -11.92 0.79
C ASP A 165 2.31 -11.51 0.79
N SER A 166 2.03 -10.20 0.87
CA SER A 166 0.66 -9.68 0.77
C SER A 166 0.08 -9.96 -0.62
N LEU A 167 0.88 -9.84 -1.68
CA LEU A 167 0.46 -10.07 -3.07
C LEU A 167 -0.06 -11.50 -3.28
N ALA A 168 0.43 -12.46 -2.48
CA ALA A 168 -0.08 -13.83 -2.51
C ALA A 168 -1.58 -13.92 -2.20
N LEU A 169 -2.12 -13.03 -1.35
CA LEU A 169 -3.56 -12.97 -1.04
C LEU A 169 -4.42 -12.55 -2.25
N LEU A 170 -3.84 -11.77 -3.17
CA LEU A 170 -4.53 -11.38 -4.40
C LEU A 170 -4.53 -12.52 -5.42
N ARG A 171 -3.50 -13.37 -5.39
CA ARG A 171 -3.30 -14.46 -6.34
C ARG A 171 -4.02 -15.76 -5.94
N ILE A 172 -4.09 -16.07 -4.64
CA ILE A 172 -4.61 -17.33 -4.11
C ILE A 172 -5.73 -17.04 -3.11
N GLU A 173 -6.89 -17.67 -3.28
CA GLU A 173 -8.09 -17.40 -2.47
C GLU A 173 -8.07 -18.13 -1.11
N ASP A 174 -7.43 -19.31 -1.02
CA ASP A 174 -7.36 -20.14 0.20
C ASP A 174 -6.26 -19.71 1.18
N LEU A 175 -5.91 -18.43 1.17
CA LEU A 175 -4.87 -17.86 2.02
C LEU A 175 -5.51 -16.94 3.06
N TYR A 176 -5.29 -17.26 4.33
CA TYR A 176 -5.90 -16.59 5.46
C TYR A 176 -4.84 -15.92 6.32
N ILE A 177 -5.26 -14.93 7.10
CA ILE A 177 -4.43 -14.30 8.13
C ILE A 177 -5.07 -14.57 9.49
N GLU A 178 -4.32 -15.23 10.38
CA GLU A 178 -4.70 -15.42 11.77
C GLU A 178 -3.84 -14.53 12.67
N SER A 179 -4.48 -13.83 13.59
CA SER A 179 -3.80 -12.98 14.58
C SER A 179 -4.08 -13.52 15.97
N PHE A 180 -3.03 -13.79 16.74
CA PHE A 180 -3.15 -14.28 18.11
C PHE A 180 -2.27 -13.48 19.07
N GLU A 181 -2.68 -13.37 20.33
CA GLU A 181 -1.87 -12.76 21.38
C GLU A 181 -1.22 -13.85 22.25
N ILE A 182 0.03 -13.63 22.67
CA ILE A 182 0.75 -14.58 23.54
C ILE A 182 0.00 -14.80 24.87
N LYS A 183 -0.68 -13.76 25.35
CA LYS A 183 -1.43 -13.79 26.63
C LYS A 183 -2.61 -14.76 26.61
N ASP A 184 -3.18 -15.05 25.44
CA ASP A 184 -4.31 -15.97 25.28
C ASP A 184 -3.89 -17.43 25.57
N VAL A 185 -2.61 -17.75 25.38
CA VAL A 185 -2.05 -19.08 25.66
C VAL A 185 -1.55 -19.18 27.09
N LYS A 186 -0.77 -18.19 27.53
CA LYS A 186 -0.17 -18.16 28.86
C LYS A 186 -0.03 -16.72 29.32
N ILE A 187 -0.52 -16.45 30.53
CA ILE A 187 -0.39 -15.14 31.15
C ILE A 187 1.06 -14.97 31.58
N LEU A 188 1.81 -14.16 30.84
CA LEU A 188 3.22 -13.85 31.08
C LEU A 188 3.37 -12.36 31.36
N LYS A 189 4.25 -12.02 32.30
CA LYS A 189 4.54 -10.64 32.70
C LYS A 189 6.03 -10.35 32.59
N GLY A 190 6.37 -9.11 32.22
CA GLY A 190 7.74 -8.58 32.21
C GLY A 190 8.73 -9.46 31.44
N ASP A 191 9.82 -9.85 32.11
CA ASP A 191 10.94 -10.60 31.54
C ASP A 191 10.57 -11.98 30.99
N HIS A 192 9.52 -12.59 31.51
CA HIS A 192 9.05 -13.87 30.98
C HIS A 192 8.44 -13.69 29.58
N LEU A 193 7.78 -12.57 29.30
CA LEU A 193 7.22 -12.27 27.98
C LEU A 193 8.35 -12.04 26.96
N SER A 194 9.33 -11.20 27.30
CA SER A 194 10.48 -10.94 26.41
C SER A 194 11.29 -12.21 26.14
N ARG A 195 11.48 -13.06 27.16
CA ARG A 195 12.12 -14.37 27.00
C ARG A 195 11.31 -15.30 26.08
N CYS A 196 9.98 -15.35 26.22
CA CYS A 196 9.13 -16.14 25.34
C CYS A 196 9.19 -15.65 23.89
N ILE A 197 9.16 -14.33 23.65
CA ILE A 197 9.36 -13.77 22.30
C ILE A 197 10.74 -14.18 21.75
N GLY A 198 11.79 -14.11 22.56
CA GLY A 198 13.13 -14.56 22.19
C GLY A 198 13.19 -16.05 21.80
N ARG A 199 12.41 -16.92 22.46
CA ARG A 199 12.31 -18.35 22.10
C ARG A 199 11.59 -18.60 20.79
N ILE A 200 10.57 -17.81 20.48
CA ILE A 200 9.79 -17.91 19.23
C ILE A 200 10.64 -17.46 18.05
N CYS A 201 11.35 -16.33 18.19
CA CYS A 201 12.28 -15.87 17.17
C CYS A 201 13.47 -16.84 17.01
N GLY A 202 14.06 -17.28 18.13
CA GLY A 202 15.35 -17.97 18.14
C GLY A 202 16.51 -17.02 17.82
N SER A 203 17.72 -17.56 17.72
CA SER A 203 18.91 -16.80 17.31
C SER A 203 18.72 -16.25 15.90
N ASN A 204 18.78 -14.92 15.75
CA ASN A 204 18.60 -14.24 14.46
C ASN A 204 17.34 -14.64 13.67
N GLY A 205 16.26 -15.04 14.36
CA GLY A 205 15.04 -15.51 13.68
C GLY A 205 15.11 -16.94 13.14
N ALA A 206 16.14 -17.73 13.47
CA ALA A 206 16.33 -19.08 12.93
C ALA A 206 15.16 -20.02 13.25
N THR A 207 14.61 -19.97 14.46
CA THR A 207 13.46 -20.80 14.85
C THR A 207 12.19 -20.38 14.12
N LYS A 208 11.95 -19.06 14.02
CA LYS A 208 10.84 -18.51 13.24
C LYS A 208 10.93 -18.99 11.78
N PHE A 209 12.09 -18.83 11.15
CA PHE A 209 12.31 -19.21 9.75
C PHE A 209 12.16 -20.72 9.51
N ALA A 210 12.64 -21.54 10.45
CA ALA A 210 12.45 -22.99 10.40
C ALA A 210 10.96 -23.38 10.42
N ILE A 211 10.16 -22.76 11.30
CA ILE A 211 8.71 -22.99 11.34
C ILE A 211 8.07 -22.51 10.04
N GLU A 212 8.40 -21.30 9.56
CA GLU A 212 7.86 -20.74 8.31
C GLU A 212 8.07 -21.68 7.11
N ASN A 213 9.26 -22.25 6.98
CA ASN A 213 9.58 -23.16 5.89
C ASN A 213 8.90 -24.52 6.05
N ALA A 214 8.85 -25.07 7.27
CA ALA A 214 8.22 -26.35 7.54
C ALA A 214 6.70 -26.30 7.26
N THR A 215 6.02 -25.24 7.71
CA THR A 215 4.56 -25.10 7.55
C THR A 215 4.18 -24.36 6.26
N LYS A 216 5.12 -23.84 5.49
CA LYS A 216 4.87 -22.99 4.31
C LYS A 216 3.96 -21.81 4.66
N THR A 217 4.28 -21.11 5.75
CA THR A 217 3.55 -19.94 6.23
C THR A 217 4.49 -18.74 6.34
N ARG A 218 3.92 -17.53 6.38
CA ARG A 218 4.65 -16.30 6.73
C ARG A 218 4.21 -15.85 8.11
N ILE A 219 5.16 -15.51 8.97
CA ILE A 219 4.90 -15.15 10.36
C ILE A 219 5.45 -13.74 10.60
N VAL A 220 4.67 -12.89 11.24
CA VAL A 220 5.10 -11.57 11.71
C VAL A 220 4.90 -11.51 13.21
N ILE A 221 5.96 -11.12 13.93
CA ILE A 221 5.97 -11.04 15.40
C ILE A 221 5.97 -9.56 15.76
N ALA A 222 4.87 -9.07 16.32
CA ALA A 222 4.63 -7.68 16.69
C ALA A 222 4.45 -7.55 18.22
N GLY A 223 5.57 -7.68 18.96
CA GLY A 223 5.57 -7.60 20.41
C GLY A 223 4.74 -8.73 21.03
N THR A 224 3.54 -8.42 21.53
CA THR A 224 2.62 -9.40 22.13
C THR A 224 1.77 -10.15 21.10
N LYS A 225 1.57 -9.55 19.92
CA LYS A 225 0.72 -10.11 18.86
C LYS A 225 1.57 -10.79 17.82
N ILE A 226 1.07 -11.90 17.31
CA ILE A 226 1.71 -12.66 16.26
C ILE A 226 0.68 -12.87 15.17
N HIS A 227 1.11 -12.61 13.93
CA HIS A 227 0.29 -12.74 12.74
C HIS A 227 0.86 -13.88 11.90
N ILE A 228 0.01 -14.80 11.48
CA ILE A 228 0.36 -15.92 10.61
C ILE A 228 -0.45 -15.79 9.33
N LEU A 229 0.22 -15.87 8.19
CA LEU A 229 -0.37 -15.90 6.86
C LEU A 229 -0.10 -17.28 6.25
N GLY A 230 -1.15 -17.93 5.75
CA GLY A 230 -1.07 -19.30 5.23
C GLY A 230 -2.42 -19.92 4.91
N SER A 231 -2.42 -21.16 4.42
CA SER A 231 -3.64 -21.96 4.32
C SER A 231 -4.11 -22.38 5.71
N PHE A 232 -5.41 -22.60 5.89
CA PHE A 232 -6.02 -22.88 7.19
C PHE A 232 -5.33 -24.03 7.96
N ASN A 233 -5.05 -25.16 7.29
CA ASN A 233 -4.37 -26.29 7.92
C ASN A 233 -2.93 -25.96 8.34
N ASN A 234 -2.21 -25.24 7.48
CA ASN A 234 -0.83 -24.84 7.73
C ASN A 234 -0.73 -23.85 8.90
N ILE A 235 -1.68 -22.90 8.96
CA ILE A 235 -1.78 -21.97 10.09
C ILE A 235 -2.03 -22.74 11.39
N LYS A 236 -2.92 -23.74 11.38
CA LYS A 236 -3.19 -24.58 12.56
C LYS A 236 -1.94 -25.29 13.05
N MET A 237 -1.13 -25.83 12.14
CA MET A 237 0.17 -26.45 12.47
C MET A 237 1.15 -25.43 13.04
N ALA A 238 1.33 -24.28 12.37
CA ALA A 238 2.23 -23.22 12.81
C ALA A 238 1.83 -22.68 14.20
N ARG A 239 0.53 -22.44 14.42
CA ARG A 239 -0.02 -22.02 15.71
C ARG A 239 0.28 -23.03 16.80
N HIS A 240 0.09 -24.32 16.54
CA HIS A 240 0.41 -25.38 17.51
C HIS A 240 1.90 -25.38 17.90
N SER A 241 2.80 -25.21 16.92
CA SER A 241 4.24 -25.12 17.16
C SER A 241 4.61 -23.89 17.99
N ILE A 242 4.03 -22.72 17.69
CA ILE A 242 4.28 -21.49 18.45
C ILE A 242 3.69 -21.59 19.87
N CYS A 243 2.47 -22.12 20.03
CA CYS A 243 1.88 -22.37 21.34
C CYS A 243 2.75 -23.30 22.19
N SER A 244 3.33 -24.33 21.58
CA SER A 244 4.24 -25.26 22.26
C SER A 244 5.51 -24.58 22.76
N LEU A 245 6.07 -23.64 21.98
CA LEU A 245 7.19 -22.78 22.39
C LEU A 245 6.83 -21.86 23.55
N ILE A 246 5.63 -21.27 23.53
CA ILE A 246 5.13 -20.39 24.60
C ILE A 246 4.97 -21.15 25.92
N ILE A 247 4.43 -22.37 25.88
CA ILE A 247 4.23 -23.21 27.07
C ILE A 247 5.57 -23.59 27.71
N GLY A 248 6.58 -23.84 26.88
CA GLY A 248 7.95 -24.08 27.32
C GLY A 248 8.64 -25.28 26.69
N SER A 249 8.08 -25.88 25.63
CA SER A 249 8.70 -27.02 24.92
C SER A 249 10.07 -26.66 24.34
N THR A 250 10.99 -27.63 24.33
CA THR A 250 12.33 -27.47 23.75
C THR A 250 12.25 -27.36 22.23
N GLN A 251 13.12 -26.55 21.62
CA GLN A 251 13.12 -26.30 20.17
C GLN A 251 13.34 -27.59 19.36
N GLY A 252 14.24 -28.48 19.82
CA GLY A 252 14.50 -29.76 19.15
C GLY A 252 13.27 -30.66 19.02
N LYS A 253 12.37 -30.66 20.02
CA LYS A 253 11.12 -31.44 19.97
C LYS A 253 10.15 -30.89 18.92
N ILE A 254 10.21 -29.60 18.61
CA ILE A 254 9.30 -28.93 17.68
C ILE A 254 9.77 -29.08 16.23
N PHE A 255 11.09 -29.21 16.00
CA PHE A 255 11.63 -29.45 14.65
C PHE A 255 11.39 -30.87 14.15
N ASN A 256 11.34 -31.86 15.05
CA ASN A 256 11.11 -33.26 14.69
C ASN A 256 9.62 -33.64 14.55
N LYS A 257 8.71 -32.67 14.67
CA LYS A 257 7.26 -32.91 14.68
C LYS A 257 6.62 -32.28 13.47
#